data_AF-Q6N4G5-F1
#
_entry.id   AF-Q6N4G5-F1
#
_cell.length_a   1.000
_cell.length_b   1.000
_cell.length_c   1.000
_cell.angle_alpha   90.00
_cell.angle_beta   90.00
_cell.angle_gamma   90.00
#
_symmetry.space_group_name_H-M   'P 1'
#
loop_
_entity.id
_entity.type
_entity.pdbx_description
1 polymer ?
#
loop_
_entity_poly.entity_id
_entity_poly.type
_entity_poly.pdbx_seq_one_letter_code
_entity_poly.pdbx_strand_id
1 'polypeptide(L)'
;MRRPAIPLPTFLRPLRAALTLPLAALLCACAIGGSMSFDTDPPQPFPVNYRSEIPAFLRTYLNNPSGLRDAAMAEPVQRPVDGRVRWLSCLRFTPRGGTLQDMAIVHVDGRLDRVAPHAGELCTGVVYAPFPELEKLSR
;
A
#
# COMPACT_ATOMS: atom_id res chain seq x y z
N MET A 1 -32.05 -19.43 72.46
CA MET A 1 -33.25 -20.22 72.79
C MET A 1 -33.54 -21.18 71.65
N ARG A 2 -33.75 -22.45 71.98
CA ARG A 2 -34.03 -23.59 71.10
C ARG A 2 -35.26 -23.34 70.23
N ARG A 3 -35.22 -23.70 68.95
CA ARG A 3 -36.39 -24.28 68.28
C ARG A 3 -36.01 -25.50 67.42
N PRO A 4 -36.85 -26.55 67.45
CA PRO A 4 -36.51 -27.90 67.03
C PRO A 4 -36.74 -28.16 65.53
N ALA A 5 -36.05 -29.19 65.03
CA ALA A 5 -36.39 -29.94 63.83
C ALA A 5 -37.57 -30.89 64.07
N ILE A 6 -38.38 -31.19 63.04
CA ILE A 6 -39.22 -32.40 62.83
C ILE A 6 -39.92 -32.30 61.44
N PRO A 7 -40.30 -33.43 60.78
CA PRO A 7 -39.81 -33.74 59.43
C PRO A 7 -40.85 -34.13 58.35
N LEU A 8 -40.32 -34.33 57.10
CA LEU A 8 -40.69 -35.31 56.04
C LEU A 8 -42.14 -35.31 55.47
N PRO A 9 -42.49 -36.01 54.36
CA PRO A 9 -41.68 -36.87 53.48
C PRO A 9 -41.89 -36.63 51.95
N THR A 10 -41.13 -37.39 51.14
CA THR A 10 -41.45 -37.96 49.80
C THR A 10 -42.18 -37.08 48.78
N PHE A 11 -41.69 -36.94 47.55
CA PHE A 11 -41.73 -38.04 46.58
C PHE A 11 -40.57 -37.94 45.59
N LEU A 12 -39.75 -38.98 45.57
CA LEU A 12 -39.04 -39.39 44.36
C LEU A 12 -40.06 -39.70 43.28
N ARG A 13 -39.80 -39.21 42.05
CA ARG A 13 -39.90 -39.92 40.75
C ARG A 13 -39.96 -38.91 39.61
N PRO A 14 -39.66 -39.31 38.35
CA PRO A 14 -38.55 -40.13 37.92
C PRO A 14 -37.74 -39.40 36.84
N LEU A 15 -36.49 -39.84 36.70
CA LEU A 15 -35.61 -39.53 35.58
C LEU A 15 -36.34 -39.82 34.26
N ARG A 16 -36.68 -38.78 33.49
CA ARG A 16 -36.93 -38.89 32.06
C ARG A 16 -35.94 -38.02 31.34
N ALA A 17 -34.87 -38.67 30.93
CA ALA A 17 -33.99 -38.21 29.88
C ALA A 17 -34.83 -37.87 28.63
N ALA A 18 -34.79 -36.62 28.21
CA ALA A 18 -35.12 -36.22 26.86
C ALA A 18 -34.16 -35.09 26.48
N LEU A 19 -33.12 -35.52 25.77
CA LEU A 19 -32.11 -34.77 25.06
C LEU A 19 -32.78 -33.74 24.10
N THR A 20 -32.64 -32.43 24.35
CA THR A 20 -32.83 -31.42 23.29
C THR A 20 -31.70 -30.39 23.34
N LEU A 21 -30.77 -30.64 22.43
CA LEU A 21 -29.70 -29.82 21.86
C LEU A 21 -29.85 -28.27 22.03
N PRO A 22 -28.86 -27.54 22.58
CA PRO A 22 -28.83 -26.08 22.51
C PRO A 22 -28.19 -25.68 21.18
N LEU A 23 -28.99 -25.21 20.22
CA LEU A 23 -28.49 -24.76 18.92
C LEU A 23 -28.88 -23.30 18.68
N ALA A 24 -27.91 -22.40 18.83
CA ALA A 24 -27.61 -21.28 17.94
C ALA A 24 -26.78 -20.24 18.69
N ALA A 25 -25.48 -20.54 18.80
CA ALA A 25 -24.46 -19.58 19.16
C ALA A 25 -24.26 -18.55 18.02
N LEU A 26 -24.08 -17.29 18.42
CA LEU A 26 -23.25 -16.27 17.82
C LEU A 26 -23.11 -16.26 16.28
N LEU A 27 -23.88 -15.40 15.61
CA LEU A 27 -23.43 -14.81 14.34
C LEU A 27 -22.68 -13.51 14.68
N CYS A 28 -21.41 -13.68 15.01
CA CYS A 28 -20.42 -12.62 15.16
C CYS A 28 -20.04 -12.06 13.78
N ALA A 29 -19.84 -10.76 13.73
CA ALA A 29 -19.50 -9.95 12.57
C ALA A 29 -18.23 -10.43 11.84
N CYS A 30 -18.30 -10.47 10.51
CA CYS A 30 -17.14 -10.26 9.65
C CYS A 30 -17.33 -8.93 8.92
N ALA A 31 -16.88 -7.85 9.56
CA ALA A 31 -16.48 -6.65 8.84
C ALA A 31 -15.10 -6.92 8.26
N ILE A 32 -15.02 -7.19 6.96
CA ILE A 32 -13.80 -7.00 6.18
C ILE A 32 -14.20 -6.21 4.95
N GLY A 33 -14.30 -4.89 5.14
CA GLY A 33 -14.31 -3.91 4.05
C GLY A 33 -12.91 -3.82 3.46
N GLY A 34 -12.48 -4.87 2.79
CA GLY A 34 -11.39 -4.82 1.83
C GLY A 34 -12.04 -4.96 0.46
N SER A 35 -12.12 -3.87 -0.29
CA SER A 35 -12.46 -3.94 -1.71
C SER A 35 -11.45 -4.87 -2.36
N MET A 36 -11.87 -6.11 -2.66
CA MET A 36 -11.09 -7.06 -3.42
C MET A 36 -11.07 -6.56 -4.86
N SER A 37 -10.21 -5.58 -5.14
CA SER A 37 -9.86 -5.20 -6.50
C SER A 37 -9.02 -6.34 -7.04
N PHE A 38 -9.66 -7.31 -7.69
CA PHE A 38 -8.95 -8.23 -8.56
C PHE A 38 -8.35 -7.37 -9.67
N ASP A 39 -7.07 -7.02 -9.55
CA ASP A 39 -6.31 -6.41 -10.63
C ASP A 39 -6.29 -7.46 -11.75
N THR A 40 -7.24 -7.33 -12.68
CA THR A 40 -7.41 -8.27 -13.79
C THR A 40 -6.35 -8.02 -14.86
N ASP A 41 -5.55 -6.97 -14.68
CA ASP A 41 -4.44 -6.63 -15.54
C ASP A 41 -3.35 -7.71 -15.43
N PRO A 42 -2.75 -8.10 -16.57
CA PRO A 42 -1.61 -9.01 -16.54
C PRO A 42 -0.45 -8.41 -15.73
N PRO A 43 0.41 -9.25 -15.13
CA PRO A 43 1.57 -8.77 -14.39
C PRO A 43 2.41 -7.81 -15.23
N GLN A 44 2.62 -6.61 -14.70
CA GLN A 44 3.37 -5.56 -15.38
C GLN A 44 4.87 -5.91 -15.38
N PRO A 45 5.55 -5.88 -16.53
CA PRO A 45 6.98 -6.16 -16.59
C PRO A 45 7.78 -5.08 -15.85
N PHE A 46 8.92 -5.48 -15.28
CA PHE A 46 9.84 -4.54 -14.64
C PHE A 46 10.44 -3.59 -15.69
N PRO A 47 10.50 -2.27 -15.43
CA PRO A 47 11.01 -1.31 -16.40
C PRO A 47 12.54 -1.39 -16.48
N VAL A 48 13.07 -2.06 -17.50
CA VAL A 48 14.51 -2.35 -17.62
C VAL A 48 15.37 -1.13 -17.98
N ASN A 49 14.80 -0.16 -18.71
CA ASN A 49 15.53 1.01 -19.22
C ASN A 49 15.28 2.29 -18.40
N TYR A 50 14.65 2.18 -17.23
CA TYR A 50 14.22 3.33 -16.43
C TYR A 50 15.34 4.36 -16.19
N ARG A 51 16.58 3.91 -15.92
CA ARG A 51 17.71 4.82 -15.65
C ARG A 51 18.06 5.73 -16.83
N SER A 52 17.92 5.27 -18.07
CA SER A 52 18.24 6.05 -19.27
C SER A 52 17.04 6.83 -19.79
N GLU A 53 15.83 6.30 -19.62
CA GLU A 53 14.58 6.94 -20.05
C GLU A 53 14.21 8.14 -19.17
N ILE A 54 14.42 8.07 -17.85
CA ILE A 54 14.04 9.13 -16.92
C ILE A 54 14.70 10.48 -17.27
N PRO A 55 16.03 10.58 -17.49
CA PRO A 55 16.64 11.84 -17.88
C PRO A 55 16.16 12.33 -19.24
N ALA A 56 15.85 11.43 -20.18
CA ALA A 56 15.29 11.80 -21.48
C ALA A 56 13.90 12.42 -21.34
N PHE A 57 13.06 11.84 -20.49
CA PHE A 57 11.75 12.37 -20.16
C PHE A 57 11.83 13.71 -19.41
N LEU A 58 12.70 13.83 -18.41
CA LEU A 58 12.79 15.05 -17.60
C LEU A 58 13.36 16.26 -18.35
N ARG A 59 14.13 16.04 -19.43
CA ARG A 59 14.53 17.12 -20.33
C ARG A 59 13.33 17.84 -20.96
N THR A 60 12.26 17.12 -21.27
CA THR A 60 11.06 17.70 -21.90
C THR A 60 9.98 18.06 -20.88
N TYR A 61 9.94 17.37 -19.73
CA TYR A 61 8.98 17.63 -18.67
C TYR A 61 9.32 18.89 -17.85
N LEU A 62 10.59 19.11 -17.54
CA LEU A 62 11.02 20.26 -16.72
C LEU A 62 11.12 21.52 -17.57
N ASN A 63 10.57 22.63 -17.06
CA ASN A 63 10.67 23.94 -17.72
C ASN A 63 12.12 24.38 -17.93
N ASN A 64 12.96 24.16 -16.91
CA ASN A 64 14.40 24.41 -16.94
C ASN A 64 15.15 23.24 -16.27
N PRO A 65 15.69 22.29 -17.06
CA PRO A 65 16.39 21.14 -16.52
C PRO A 65 17.85 21.43 -16.17
N SER A 66 18.34 22.66 -16.40
CA SER A 66 19.73 23.01 -16.09
C SER A 66 19.93 23.32 -14.61
N GLY A 67 21.04 22.83 -14.06
CA GLY A 67 21.43 23.18 -12.69
C GLY A 67 20.75 22.36 -11.60
N LEU A 68 20.23 21.16 -11.90
CA LEU A 68 19.70 20.21 -10.91
C LEU A 68 20.83 19.68 -10.01
N ARG A 69 20.58 19.57 -8.70
CA ARG A 69 21.54 19.10 -7.68
C ARG A 69 20.91 18.08 -6.75
N ASP A 70 21.72 17.41 -5.94
CA ASP A 70 21.30 16.42 -4.95
C ASP A 70 20.44 15.31 -5.57
N ALA A 71 20.73 14.94 -6.81
CA ALA A 71 19.90 14.01 -7.55
C ALA A 71 20.06 12.59 -7.00
N ALA A 72 18.94 12.03 -6.56
CA ALA A 72 18.86 10.65 -6.10
C ALA A 72 17.62 9.97 -6.69
N MET A 73 17.72 8.65 -6.87
CA MET A 73 16.65 7.83 -7.41
C MET A 73 16.57 6.51 -6.66
N ALA A 74 15.35 6.05 -6.40
CA ALA A 74 15.10 4.71 -5.92
C ALA A 74 14.90 3.73 -7.08
N GLU A 75 15.22 2.46 -6.85
CA GLU A 75 14.84 1.40 -7.78
C GLU A 75 13.31 1.32 -7.94
N PRO A 76 12.81 0.86 -9.10
CA PRO A 76 11.38 0.74 -9.32
C PRO A 76 10.70 -0.12 -8.26
N VAL A 77 9.63 0.41 -7.65
CA VAL A 77 8.79 -0.30 -6.66
C VAL A 77 7.34 -0.35 -7.14
N GLN A 78 6.57 -1.33 -6.68
CA GLN A 78 5.14 -1.42 -6.99
C GLN A 78 4.32 -0.63 -5.97
N ARG A 79 3.41 0.24 -6.44
CA ARG A 79 2.39 0.88 -5.59
C ARG A 79 1.03 0.91 -6.29
N PRO A 80 -0.06 0.99 -5.52
CA PRO A 80 -1.36 1.35 -6.07
C PRO A 80 -1.34 2.81 -6.56
N VAL A 81 -1.62 3.00 -7.85
CA VAL A 81 -1.80 4.32 -8.49
C VAL A 81 -3.10 4.26 -9.28
N ASP A 82 -4.03 5.17 -8.98
CA ASP A 82 -5.36 5.23 -9.62
C ASP A 82 -6.13 3.89 -9.57
N GLY A 83 -5.97 3.16 -8.46
CA GLY A 83 -6.64 1.86 -8.24
C GLY A 83 -5.98 0.66 -8.93
N ARG A 84 -4.82 0.81 -9.56
CA ARG A 84 -4.07 -0.26 -10.23
C ARG A 84 -2.65 -0.35 -9.69
N VAL A 85 -2.08 -1.54 -9.60
CA VAL A 85 -0.68 -1.71 -9.20
C VAL A 85 0.22 -1.31 -10.35
N ARG A 86 1.07 -0.29 -10.14
CA ARG A 86 2.03 0.21 -11.12
C ARG A 86 3.44 0.19 -10.56
N TRP A 87 4.41 -0.02 -11.44
CA TRP A 87 5.81 0.23 -11.14
C TRP A 87 6.04 1.74 -11.10
N LEU A 88 6.84 2.20 -10.13
CA LEU A 88 7.23 3.60 -10.04
C LEU A 88 8.68 3.78 -9.67
N SER A 89 9.30 4.81 -10.22
CA SER A 89 10.63 5.29 -9.83
C SER A 89 10.50 6.59 -9.07
N CYS A 90 10.98 6.60 -7.83
CA CYS A 90 11.03 7.80 -7.01
C CYS A 90 12.31 8.56 -7.25
N LEU A 91 12.18 9.87 -7.43
CA LEU A 91 13.27 10.81 -7.64
C LEU A 91 13.25 11.87 -6.56
N ARG A 92 14.44 12.36 -6.25
CA ARG A 92 14.65 13.50 -5.37
C ARG A 92 15.73 14.36 -6.00
N PHE A 93 15.48 15.66 -6.13
CA PHE A 93 16.44 16.60 -6.70
C PHE A 93 16.12 18.03 -6.26
N THR A 94 17.11 18.90 -6.29
CA THR A 94 16.99 20.32 -6.01
C THR A 94 17.17 21.10 -7.33
N PRO A 95 16.14 21.78 -7.86
CA PRO A 95 16.29 22.62 -9.03
C PRO A 95 17.08 23.90 -8.72
N ARG A 96 17.62 24.54 -9.75
CA ARG A 96 18.41 25.76 -9.61
C ARG A 96 17.60 26.88 -8.94
N GLY A 97 18.05 27.31 -7.75
CA GLY A 97 17.38 28.37 -7.00
C GLY A 97 16.03 27.94 -6.39
N GLY A 98 15.73 26.64 -6.36
CA GLY A 98 14.55 26.10 -5.73
C GLY A 98 14.88 25.27 -4.49
N THR A 99 13.84 24.68 -3.91
CA THR A 99 13.97 23.74 -2.80
C THR A 99 13.97 22.32 -3.32
N LEU A 100 14.46 21.40 -2.50
CA LEU A 100 14.35 19.97 -2.72
C LEU A 100 12.92 19.56 -3.14
N GLN A 101 12.83 18.76 -4.19
CA GLN A 101 11.59 18.22 -4.74
C GLN A 101 11.65 16.70 -4.78
N ASP A 102 10.52 16.08 -4.42
CA ASP A 102 10.28 14.66 -4.62
C ASP A 102 9.32 14.46 -5.79
N MET A 103 9.61 13.49 -6.64
CA MET A 103 8.81 13.17 -7.82
C MET A 103 8.70 11.65 -7.96
N ALA A 104 7.51 11.16 -8.31
CA ALA A 104 7.29 9.76 -8.63
C ALA A 104 6.96 9.63 -10.12
N ILE A 105 7.68 8.75 -10.82
CA ILE A 105 7.44 8.46 -12.24
C ILE A 105 6.80 7.09 -12.35
N VAL A 106 5.63 7.02 -13.00
CA VAL A 106 4.88 5.80 -13.25
C VAL A 106 5.39 5.13 -14.51
N HIS A 107 5.52 3.81 -14.43
CA HIS A 107 5.79 2.95 -15.58
C HIS A 107 4.56 2.09 -15.90
N VAL A 108 4.23 2.00 -17.18
CA VAL A 108 3.16 1.15 -17.73
C VAL A 108 3.77 0.27 -18.80
N ASP A 109 3.49 -1.03 -18.71
CA ASP A 109 4.03 -2.08 -19.59
C ASP A 109 5.56 -2.01 -19.74
N GLY A 110 6.24 -1.69 -18.63
CA GLY A 110 7.70 -1.61 -18.55
C GLY A 110 8.30 -0.33 -19.15
N ARG A 111 7.48 0.67 -19.49
CA ARG A 111 7.90 1.93 -20.11
C ARG A 111 7.49 3.12 -19.26
N LEU A 112 8.31 4.17 -19.30
CA LEU A 112 7.97 5.44 -18.67
C LEU A 112 6.70 6.04 -19.28
N ASP A 113 5.70 6.34 -18.44
CA ASP A 113 4.41 6.89 -18.87
C ASP A 113 4.21 8.35 -18.42
N ARG A 114 4.16 8.59 -17.10
CA ARG A 114 3.81 9.91 -16.55
C ARG A 114 4.41 10.16 -15.17
N VAL A 115 4.31 11.39 -14.70
CA VAL A 115 4.55 11.74 -13.30
C VAL A 115 3.29 11.46 -12.48
N ALA A 116 3.44 10.76 -11.36
CA ALA A 116 2.34 10.49 -10.44
C ALA A 116 2.03 11.71 -9.56
N PRO A 117 0.77 11.92 -9.19
CA PRO A 117 0.43 12.82 -8.11
C PRO A 117 0.90 12.25 -6.76
N HIS A 118 1.03 13.10 -5.73
CA HIS A 118 1.33 12.69 -4.35
C HIS A 118 2.61 11.86 -4.16
N ALA A 119 3.72 12.29 -4.78
CA ALA A 119 5.01 11.60 -4.70
C ALA A 119 5.45 11.26 -3.26
N GLY A 120 5.19 12.13 -2.28
CA GLY A 120 5.57 11.88 -0.88
C GLY A 120 4.97 10.58 -0.31
N GLU A 121 3.70 10.30 -0.58
CA GLU A 121 3.05 9.07 -0.13
C GLU A 121 3.57 7.84 -0.89
N LEU A 122 3.67 7.95 -2.21
CA LEU A 122 4.13 6.85 -3.08
C LEU A 122 5.59 6.47 -2.83
N CYS A 123 6.42 7.44 -2.47
CA CYS A 123 7.85 7.30 -2.22
C CYS A 123 8.21 7.04 -0.76
N THR A 124 7.24 6.87 0.13
CA THR A 124 7.52 6.60 1.55
C THR A 124 8.25 5.26 1.71
N GLY A 125 9.41 5.28 2.39
CA GLY A 125 10.18 4.08 2.72
C GLY A 125 11.00 3.48 1.57
N VAL A 126 11.12 4.18 0.43
CA VAL A 126 12.00 3.75 -0.65
C VAL A 126 13.47 4.06 -0.32
N VAL A 127 14.37 3.26 -0.86
CA VAL A 127 15.82 3.45 -0.69
C VAL A 127 16.35 4.25 -1.86
N TYR A 128 16.83 5.46 -1.59
CA TYR A 128 17.43 6.33 -2.59
C TYR A 128 18.92 6.04 -2.78
N ALA A 129 19.35 5.97 -4.03
CA ALA A 129 20.75 5.92 -4.43
C ALA A 129 21.11 7.15 -5.29
N PRO A 130 22.39 7.57 -5.33
CA PRO A 130 22.83 8.67 -6.19
C PRO A 130 22.42 8.47 -7.66
N PHE A 131 21.97 9.55 -8.29
CA PHE A 131 21.56 9.57 -9.71
C PHE A 131 22.15 10.77 -10.46
N PRO A 132 23.48 10.83 -10.61
CA PRO A 132 24.19 11.98 -11.18
C PRO A 132 23.88 12.23 -12.66
N GLU A 133 23.31 11.26 -13.37
CA GLU A 133 22.86 11.44 -14.76
C GLU A 133 21.82 12.56 -14.89
N LEU A 134 21.00 12.76 -13.87
CA LEU A 134 19.98 13.79 -13.86
C LEU A 134 20.58 15.20 -13.70
N GLU A 135 21.71 15.33 -13.01
CA GLU A 135 22.37 16.64 -12.82
C GLU A 135 23.09 17.14 -14.08
N LYS A 136 23.35 16.22 -15.02
CA LYS A 136 23.97 16.51 -16.32
C LYS A 136 22.97 17.07 -17.34
N LEU A 137 21.70 17.22 -16.97
CA LEU A 137 20.72 17.79 -17.87
C LEU A 137 21.01 19.27 -18.13
N SER A 138 20.88 19.64 -19.40
CA SER A 138 20.92 21.00 -19.90
C SER A 138 19.89 21.14 -21.04
N ARG A 139 19.55 22.38 -21.37
CA ARG A 139 18.76 22.69 -22.57
C ARG A 139 19.66 22.69 -23.80
#